data_AF-A0A950NI84-F1
#
_entry.id   AF-A0A950NI84-F1
#
_cell.length_a   1.000
_cell.length_b   1.000
_cell.length_c   1.000
_cell.angle_alpha   90.00
_cell.angle_beta   90.00
_cell.angle_gamma   90.00
#
_symmetry.space_group_name_H-M   'P 1'
#
loop_
_entity.id
_entity.type
_entity.pdbx_description
1 polymer ?
#
loop_
_entity_poly.entity_id
_entity_poly.type
_entity_poly.pdbx_seq_one_letter_code
_entity_poly.pdbx_strand_id
1 'polypeptide(L)' 'AGAVLAACQDPALPWHRIVRADGSLAKGARQRALLEAEGVPFRGGRVDIRRVRLPEY' A
#
# COMPACT_ATOMS: atom_id res chain seq x y z
N ALA A 1 -11.61 4.46 -7.70
CA ALA A 1 -12.08 3.63 -6.58
C ALA A 1 -11.03 3.64 -5.47
N GLY A 2 -11.42 3.89 -4.21
CA GLY A 2 -10.49 4.04 -3.07
C GLY A 2 -11.08 4.75 -1.83
N ALA A 3 -12.31 5.26 -1.91
CA ALA A 3 -12.94 6.03 -0.84
C ALA A 3 -13.31 5.19 0.40
N VAL A 4 -13.68 3.92 0.23
CA VAL A 4 -14.21 3.08 1.32
C VAL A 4 -13.16 2.81 2.40
N LEU A 5 -11.92 2.49 2.01
CA LEU A 5 -10.82 2.28 2.96
C LEU A 5 -10.31 3.58 3.58
N ALA A 6 -10.51 4.72 2.92
CA ALA A 6 -10.06 6.01 3.43
C ALA A 6 -10.84 6.47 4.67
N ALA A 7 -12.08 5.99 4.85
CA ALA A 7 -12.96 6.31 5.98
C ALA A 7 -12.91 5.26 7.11
N CYS A 8 -12.28 4.11 6.87
CA CYS A 8 -12.22 3.04 7.85
C CYS A 8 -11.16 3.37 8.92
N GLN A 9 -11.59 3.58 10.15
CA GLN A 9 -10.73 3.90 11.31
C GLN A 9 -10.34 2.65 12.11
N ASP A 10 -10.70 1.46 11.64
CA ASP A 10 -10.37 0.20 12.31
C ASP A 10 -8.83 0.03 12.34
N PRO A 11 -8.20 0.01 13.53
CA PRO A 11 -6.76 -0.13 13.66
C PRO A 11 -6.26 -1.52 13.25
N ALA A 12 -7.12 -2.54 13.21
CA ALA A 12 -6.77 -3.89 12.75
C ALA A 12 -6.76 -4.02 11.23
N LEU A 13 -7.37 -3.07 10.51
CA LEU A 13 -7.43 -3.12 9.06
C LEU A 13 -6.10 -2.66 8.43
N PRO A 14 -5.38 -3.50 7.67
CA PRO A 14 -4.10 -3.14 7.07
C PRO A 14 -4.29 -2.27 5.81
N TRP A 15 -4.93 -1.11 5.98
CA TRP A 15 -5.26 -0.17 4.91
C TRP A 15 -4.01 0.27 4.12
N HIS A 16 -2.83 0.26 4.75
CA HIS A 16 -1.56 0.67 4.13
C HIS A 16 -1.12 -0.24 2.98
N ARG A 17 -1.64 -1.47 2.90
CA ARG A 17 -1.36 -2.43 1.82
C ARG A 17 -2.00 -2.06 0.49
N ILE A 18 -2.94 -1.12 0.47
CA ILE A 18 -3.62 -0.70 -0.76
C ILE A 18 -2.90 0.48 -1.40
N VAL A 19 -2.39 0.24 -2.60
CA VAL A 19 -1.70 1.23 -3.43
C VAL A 19 -2.44 1.45 -4.74
N ARG A 20 -2.17 2.55 -5.44
CA ARG A 20 -2.71 2.75 -6.78
C ARG A 20 -2.13 1.73 -7.76
N ALA A 21 -2.79 1.52 -8.89
CA ALA A 21 -2.35 0.57 -9.91
C ALA A 21 -0.93 0.84 -10.45
N ASP A 22 -0.45 2.09 -10.39
CA ASP A 22 0.91 2.48 -10.77
C ASP A 22 1.95 2.32 -9.64
N GLY A 23 1.54 1.86 -8.45
CA GLY A 23 2.38 1.74 -7.26
C GLY A 23 2.52 3.01 -6.44
N SER A 24 1.83 4.11 -6.81
CA SER A 24 1.84 5.32 -5.98
C SER A 24 1.04 5.16 -4.67
N LEU A 25 1.53 5.83 -3.62
CA LEU A 25 0.92 5.79 -2.30
C LEU A 25 -0.31 6.70 -2.22
N ALA A 26 -1.34 6.24 -1.53
CA ALA A 26 -2.59 6.99 -1.33
C ALA A 26 -2.53 7.93 -0.12
N LYS A 27 -1.69 7.62 0.89
CA LYS A 27 -1.64 8.31 2.19
C LYS A 27 -0.22 8.76 2.60
N GLY A 28 0.72 8.84 1.65
CA GLY A 28 2.03 9.47 1.85
C GLY A 28 2.95 8.74 2.84
N ALA A 29 3.69 9.51 3.66
CA ALA A 29 4.80 9.01 4.47
C ALA A 29 4.41 7.94 5.51
N ARG A 30 3.24 8.09 6.16
CA ARG A 30 2.75 7.08 7.12
C ARG A 30 2.52 5.73 6.45
N GLN A 31 1.94 5.74 5.25
CA GLN A 31 1.75 4.51 4.47
C GLN A 31 3.09 3.90 4.08
N ARG A 32 4.05 4.72 3.66
CA ARG A 32 5.39 4.27 3.29
C ARG A 32 6.06 3.54 4.44
N ALA A 33 6.10 4.14 5.63
CA ALA A 33 6.76 3.56 6.79
C ALA A 33 6.17 2.19 7.18
N LEU A 34 4.84 2.04 7.11
CA LEU A 34 4.18 0.76 7.39
C LEU A 34 4.51 -0.31 6.33
N LEU A 35 4.56 0.07 5.05
CA LEU A 35 4.95 -0.82 3.96
C LEU A 35 6.44 -1.23 4.05
N GLU A 36 7.32 -0.29 4.39
CA GLU A 36 8.75 -0.57 4.61
C GLU A 36 8.97 -1.50 5.81
N ALA A 37 8.19 -1.35 6.89
CA ALA A 37 8.21 -2.28 8.03
C ALA A 37 7.77 -3.70 7.65
N GLU A 38 6.92 -3.85 6.63
CA GLU A 38 6.53 -5.15 6.07
C GLU A 38 7.53 -5.66 4.99
N GLY A 39 8.61 -4.92 4.72
CA GLY A 39 9.61 -5.31 3.72
C GLY A 39 9.18 -5.10 2.27
N VAL A 40 8.16 -4.27 2.02
CA VAL A 40 7.67 -4.01 0.67
C VAL A 40 8.72 -3.22 -0.14
N PRO A 41 9.14 -3.72 -1.31
CA PRO A 41 10.13 -3.05 -2.15
C PRO A 41 9.57 -1.80 -2.83
N PHE A 42 10.40 -0.75 -2.89
CA PHE A 42 10.10 0.50 -3.59
C PHE A 42 11.09 0.76 -4.73
N ARG A 43 10.60 1.40 -5.80
CA ARG A 43 11.38 2.07 -6.84
C ARG A 43 11.16 3.57 -6.72
N GLY A 44 12.07 4.25 -6.03
CA GLY A 44 11.93 5.66 -5.68
C GLY A 44 10.74 5.91 -4.75
N GLY A 45 9.71 6.61 -5.24
CA GLY A 45 8.50 6.95 -4.48
C GLY A 45 7.34 5.96 -4.63
N ARG A 46 7.50 4.90 -5.43
CA ARG A 46 6.42 3.95 -5.78
C ARG A 46 6.77 2.53 -5.35
N VAL A 47 5.76 1.74 -4.99
CA VAL A 47 5.90 0.30 -4.73
C VAL A 47 6.28 -0.42 -6.03
N ASP A 48 7.21 -1.37 -5.96
CA ASP A 48 7.56 -2.24 -7.07
C ASP A 48 6.52 -3.36 -7.23
N ILE A 49 5.36 -3.02 -7.82
CA ILE A 49 4.20 -3.91 -7.98
C ILE A 49 4.57 -5.26 -8.60
N ARG A 50 5.57 -5.30 -9.50
CA ARG A 50 6.01 -6.55 -10.15
C ARG A 50 6.60 -7.56 -9.17
N ARG A 51 7.14 -7.11 -8.04
CA ARG A 51 7.74 -7.96 -7.00
C ARG A 51 6.77 -8.37 -5.90
N VAL A 52 5.61 -7.72 -5.79
CA VAL A 52 4.64 -7.92 -4.70
C VAL A 52 3.23 -8.19 -5.19
N ARG A 53 3.08 -8.83 -6.35
CA ARG A 53 1.76 -9.29 -6.78
C ARG A 53 1.28 -10.39 -5.83
N LEU A 54 0.01 -10.29 -5.46
CA LEU A 54 -0.69 -11.41 -4.83
C LEU A 54 -0.74 -12.56 -5.85
N PRO A 55 -0.60 -13.83 -5.39
CA PRO A 55 -0.77 -14.97 -6.26
C PRO A 55 -2.16 -14.95 -6.91
N GLU A 56 -2.21 -15.33 -8.19
CA GLU A 56 -3.47 -15.55 -8.89
C GLU A 56 -4.09 -16.84 -8.33
N TYR A 57 -5.33 -16.76 -7.83
CA TYR A 57 -6.09 -17.88 -7.28
C TYR A 57 -6.68 -18.75 -8.39
#